data_AF-A0A136KKI4-F1
#
_entry.id   AF-A0A136KKI4-F1
#
_cell.length_a   1.000
_cell.length_b   1.000
_cell.length_c   1.000
_cell.angle_alpha   90.00
_cell.angle_beta   90.00
_cell.angle_gamma   90.00
#
_symmetry.space_group_name_H-M   'P 1'
#
loop_
_entity.id
_entity.type
_entity.pdbx_description
1 polymer ?
#
loop_
_entity_poly.entity_id
_entity_poly.type
_entity_poly.pdbx_seq_one_letter_code
_entity_poly.pdbx_strand_id
1 'polypeptide(L)' 'MVDLLLSGDLLGIFIKLFGVVLSVLYMFFCIILIRQLASMRKALTINDGGVLDILAYIQALLAAFLVFYALFIL' A
#
# COMPACT_ATOMS: atom_id res chain seq x y z
N MET A 1 -17.93 20.16 -23.37
CA MET A 1 -16.82 20.03 -22.39
C MET A 1 -17.34 19.62 -21.01
N VAL A 2 -18.46 20.17 -20.53
CA VAL A 2 -19.09 19.75 -19.26
C VAL A 2 -19.72 18.35 -19.34
N ASP A 3 -20.21 17.92 -20.52
CA ASP A 3 -20.76 16.56 -20.72
C ASP A 3 -19.73 15.41 -20.62
N LEU A 4 -18.44 15.68 -20.84
CA LEU A 4 -17.37 14.69 -20.66
C LEU A 4 -17.07 14.44 -19.17
N LEU A 5 -17.41 15.40 -18.31
CA LEU A 5 -17.31 15.31 -16.85
C LEU A 5 -18.54 14.61 -16.23
N LEU A 6 -19.71 14.73 -16.88
CA LEU A 6 -20.98 14.16 -16.42
C LEU A 6 -21.22 12.70 -16.87
N SER A 7 -20.44 12.19 -17.83
CA SER A 7 -20.60 10.83 -18.36
C SER A 7 -20.10 9.72 -17.41
N GLY A 8 -19.65 10.05 -16.19
CA GLY A 8 -19.18 9.10 -15.18
C GLY A 8 -17.85 8.41 -15.52
N ASP A 9 -17.49 8.39 -16.80
CA ASP A 9 -16.36 7.64 -17.35
C ASP A 9 -15.02 8.27 -16.93
N LEU A 10 -14.90 9.59 -17.01
CA LEU A 10 -13.65 10.31 -16.68
C LEU A 10 -13.36 10.32 -15.18
N LEU A 11 -14.40 10.46 -14.35
CA LEU A 11 -14.30 10.37 -12.90
C LEU A 11 -14.02 8.92 -12.44
N GLY A 12 -14.62 7.94 -13.11
CA GLY A 12 -14.34 6.51 -12.89
C GLY A 12 -12.89 6.15 -13.20
N ILE A 13 -12.36 6.59 -14.34
CA ILE A 13 -10.94 6.42 -14.71
C ILE A 13 -10.03 7.10 -13.68
N PHE A 14 -10.36 8.31 -13.24
CA PHE A 14 -9.59 9.02 -12.21
C PHE A 14 -9.54 8.26 -10.88
N ILE A 15 -10.68 7.73 -10.40
CA ILE A 15 -10.73 6.93 -9.17
C ILE A 15 -9.90 5.66 -9.30
N LYS A 16 -9.97 4.97 -10.46
CA LYS A 16 -9.17 3.77 -10.72
C LYS A 16 -7.66 4.08 -10.70
N LEU A 17 -7.23 5.10 -11.43
CA LEU A 17 -5.83 5.55 -11.44
C LEU A 17 -5.36 5.97 -10.05
N PHE A 18 -6.20 6.70 -9.31
CA PHE A 18 -5.90 7.08 -7.93
C PHE A 18 -5.73 5.85 -7.03
N GLY A 19 -6.58 4.84 -7.18
CA GLY A 19 -6.46 3.56 -6.49
C GLY A 19 -5.14 2.86 -6.79
N VAL A 20 -4.72 2.79 -8.05
CA VAL A 20 -3.41 2.23 -8.44
C VAL A 20 -2.27 2.97 -7.77
N VAL A 21 -2.27 4.31 -7.82
CA VAL A 21 -1.24 5.15 -7.20
C VAL A 21 -1.18 4.90 -5.69
N LEU A 22 -2.32 4.91 -4.99
CA LEU A 22 -2.37 4.64 -3.55
C LEU A 22 -1.84 3.25 -3.20
N SER A 23 -2.15 2.25 -4.02
CA SER A 23 -1.69 0.87 -3.83
C SER A 23 -0.17 0.77 -3.88
N VAL A 24 0.43 1.42 -4.88
CA VAL A 24 1.88 1.48 -5.05
C VAL A 24 2.53 2.22 -3.89
N LEU A 25 1.98 3.37 -3.48
CA LEU A 25 2.47 4.13 -2.32
C LEU A 25 2.38 3.31 -1.03
N TYR A 26 1.30 2.55 -0.84
CA TYR A 26 1.14 1.66 0.31
C TYR A 26 2.20 0.55 0.32
N MET A 27 2.55 -0.03 -0.83
CA MET A 27 3.64 -1.00 -0.94
C MET A 27 4.99 -0.40 -0.52
N PHE A 28 5.30 0.82 -0.97
CA PHE A 28 6.51 1.53 -0.54
C PHE A 28 6.52 1.79 0.97
N PHE A 29 5.37 2.21 1.51
CA PHE A 29 5.21 2.41 2.95
C PHE A 29 5.52 1.12 3.74
N CYS A 30 4.97 -0.03 3.35
CA CYS A 30 5.25 -1.30 4.01
C CYS A 30 6.74 -1.68 3.98
N ILE A 31 7.43 -1.45 2.85
CA ILE A 31 8.87 -1.71 2.73
C ILE A 31 9.68 -0.83 3.69
N ILE A 32 9.34 0.46 3.78
CA ILE A 32 10.00 1.40 4.69
C ILE A 32 9.74 1.00 6.15
N LEU A 33 8.50 0.62 6.47
CA LEU A 33 8.11 0.19 7.80
C LEU A 33 8.92 -1.01 8.27
N ILE A 34 9.12 -2.03 7.43
CA ILE A 34 9.97 -3.19 7.76
C ILE A 34 11.40 -2.74 8.13
N ARG A 35 11.99 -1.82 7.34
CA ARG A 35 13.34 -1.30 7.61
C ARG A 35 13.39 -0.50 8.92
N GLN A 36 12.36 0.30 9.17
CA GLN A 36 12.27 1.12 10.38
C GLN A 36 12.08 0.26 11.63
N LEU A 37 11.29 -0.80 11.54
CA LEU A 37 11.04 -1.75 12.62
C LEU A 37 12.33 -2.52 12.98
N ALA A 38 13.10 -2.94 11.98
CA ALA A 38 14.42 -3.53 12.17
C ALA A 38 15.42 -2.56 12.82
N SER A 39 15.35 -1.26 12.51
CA SER A 39 16.17 -0.23 13.16
C SER A 39 15.75 0.01 14.62
N MET A 40 14.44 0.12 14.87
CA MET A 40 13.89 0.31 16.22
C MET A 40 14.20 -0.86 17.14
N ARG A 41 14.13 -2.10 16.65
CA ARG A 41 14.49 -3.29 17.42
C ARG A 41 15.97 -3.32 17.87
N LYS A 42 16.85 -2.65 17.13
CA LYS A 42 18.26 -2.50 17.54
C LYS A 42 18.45 -1.39 18.57
N ALA A 43 17.67 -0.32 18.47
CA ALA A 43 17.78 0.86 19.33
C ALA A 43 17.06 0.67 20.68
N LEU A 44 15.93 0.00 20.66
CA LEU A 44 15.10 -0.33 21.82
C LEU A 44 15.12 -1.85 21.90
N THR A 45 15.60 -2.41 23.02
CA THR A 45 15.55 -3.86 23.29
C THR A 45 14.10 -4.29 23.48
N ILE A 46 13.42 -4.41 22.35
CA ILE A 46 12.01 -4.73 22.18
C ILE A 46 11.89 -6.27 22.27
N ASN A 47 11.25 -6.76 23.32
CA ASN A 47 11.12 -8.19 23.64
C ASN A 47 9.74 -8.75 23.22
N ASP A 48 9.46 -8.70 21.93
CA ASP A 48 8.12 -8.99 21.40
C ASP A 48 8.02 -10.39 20.79
N GLY A 49 9.06 -11.21 20.95
CA GLY A 49 9.15 -12.53 20.33
C GLY A 49 9.15 -12.53 18.79
N GLY A 50 9.31 -11.36 18.15
CA GLY A 50 9.26 -11.20 16.69
C GLY A 50 7.85 -11.01 16.13
N VAL A 51 6.81 -10.81 16.96
CA VAL A 51 5.43 -10.62 16.49
C VAL A 51 5.29 -9.39 15.58
N LEU A 52 5.96 -8.28 15.92
CA LEU A 52 5.93 -7.07 15.08
C LEU A 52 6.57 -7.29 13.70
N ASP A 53 7.63 -8.11 13.62
CA ASP A 53 8.26 -8.46 12.33
C ASP A 53 7.27 -9.26 11.46
N ILE A 54 6.58 -10.23 12.04
CA ILE A 54 5.56 -11.05 11.36
C ILE A 54 4.42 -10.18 10.82
N LEU A 55 3.90 -9.27 11.64
CA LEU A 55 2.83 -8.35 11.21
C LEU A 55 3.27 -7.45 10.06
N ALA A 56 4.50 -6.95 10.10
CA ALA A 56 5.05 -6.13 9.01
C ALA A 56 5.18 -6.92 7.70
N TYR A 57 5.59 -8.20 7.77
CA TYR A 57 5.65 -9.07 6.59
C TYR A 57 4.26 -9.39 6.03
N ILE A 58 3.28 -9.66 6.89
CA ILE A 58 1.88 -9.86 6.46
C ILE A 58 1.35 -8.59 5.78
N GLN A 59 1.64 -7.41 6.33
CA GLN A 59 1.26 -6.15 5.69
C GLN A 59 1.91 -5.97 4.32
N ALA A 60 3.20 -6.27 4.17
CA ALA A 60 3.87 -6.21 2.88
C ALA A 60 3.27 -7.18 1.85
N LEU A 61 2.90 -8.39 2.29
CA LEU A 61 2.21 -9.36 1.44
C LEU A 61 0.83 -8.85 0.98
N LEU A 62 0.04 -8.29 1.90
CA LEU A 62 -1.26 -7.69 1.58
C LEU A 62 -1.11 -6.49 0.64
N ALA A 63 -0.09 -5.65 0.83
CA ALA A 63 0.21 -4.55 -0.06
C ALA A 63 0.55 -5.03 -1.48
N ALA A 64 1.29 -6.13 -1.60
CA ALA A 64 1.58 -6.73 -2.90
C ALA A 64 0.29 -7.21 -3.59
N PHE A 65 -0.59 -7.92 -2.87
CA PHE A 65 -1.90 -8.32 -3.40
C PHE A 65 -2.74 -7.12 -3.85
N LEU A 66 -2.71 -6.03 -3.08
CA LEU A 66 -3.44 -4.81 -3.37
C LEU A 66 -2.92 -4.13 -4.65
N VAL A 67 -1.61 -4.08 -4.86
CA VAL A 67 -1.00 -3.59 -6.11
C VAL A 67 -1.39 -4.47 -7.30
N PHE A 68 -1.30 -5.80 -7.18
CA PHE A 68 -1.70 -6.70 -8.25
C PHE A 68 -3.18 -6.52 -8.60
N TYR A 69 -4.06 -6.48 -7.60
CA TYR A 69 -5.49 -6.27 -7.81
C TYR A 69 -5.79 -4.91 -8.47
N ALA A 70 -5.11 -3.84 -8.04
CA ALA A 70 -5.31 -2.52 -8.62
C ALA A 70 -4.91 -2.46 -10.10
N LEU A 71 -3.88 -3.22 -10.52
CA LEU A 71 -3.50 -3.32 -11.93
C LEU A 71 -4.54 -4.06 -12.79
N PHE A 72 -5.34 -4.97 -12.20
CA PHE A 72 -6.42 -5.68 -12.92
C PHE A 72 -7.72 -4.86 -13.04
N ILE A 73 -7.94 -3.88 -12.15
CA ILE A 73 -9.14 -3.03 -12.18
C ILE A 73 -9.02 -1.88 -13.19
N LEU A 74 -7.79 -1.44 -13.47
CA LEU A 74 -7.50 -0.39 -14.44
C LEU A 74 -7.99 -0.82 -15.83
#